data_AF-A0A366MVW9-F1
#
_entry.id   AF-A0A366MVW9-F1
#
_cell.length_a   1.000
_cell.length_b   1.000
_cell.length_c   1.000
_cell.angle_alpha   90.00
_cell.angle_beta   90.00
_cell.angle_gamma   90.00
#
_symmetry.space_group_name_H-M   'P 1'
#
loop_
_entity.id
_entity.type
_entity.pdbx_description
1 polymer ?
#
loop_
_entity_poly.entity_id
_entity_poly.type
_entity_poly.pdbx_seq_one_letter_code
_entity_poly.pdbx_strand_id
1 'polypeptide(L)'
;MEILLNGTVFKSYNLKNKNHSETQKSFEENLQNKTQKAYQTSINFSENRSKTVFTDPINGKKVSVNLENRTILKLENNFGIDNITKDESGNIHLSGEAQNFVSAWFTDIAYIREFLKADINQDGKLSQFEYSNTKNGFSILQSLNFKKNSLEVINEVFDSYIKSNSQNNMYRYEDSIIAIDDELNHTLNMDSNFDGKITLEEYYNMSYSKNEKIVDEIKAQWITSKYFQKLLPSNIVESLVYNYFQEALNYALDSMEKQESINSDNWQEIRARNHLKYDEEKGLQINLENSYNIGKIKKKHKDSHLAENLAQFIFMMIQAEAGINEKGSEEEITKQQF
;
A
#
# COMPACT_ATOMS: atom_id res chain seq x y z
N MET A 1 5.57 12.28 -14.51
CA MET A 1 5.44 11.94 -13.09
C MET A 1 6.38 10.79 -12.80
N GLU A 2 6.95 10.72 -11.60
CA GLU A 2 7.78 9.61 -11.13
C GLU A 2 7.00 8.88 -10.02
N ILE A 3 6.94 7.55 -10.06
CA ILE A 3 6.21 6.75 -9.08
C ILE A 3 7.19 5.77 -8.44
N LEU A 4 7.32 5.85 -7.13
CA LEU A 4 8.14 4.97 -6.31
C LEU A 4 7.22 4.14 -5.42
N LEU A 5 7.25 2.81 -5.60
CA LEU A 5 6.48 1.87 -4.81
C LEU A 5 7.41 1.06 -3.90
N ASN A 6 7.26 1.23 -2.60
CA ASN A 6 8.17 0.65 -1.61
C ASN A 6 7.45 -0.23 -0.61
N GLY A 7 8.15 -1.29 -0.18
CA GLY A 7 7.70 -2.16 0.91
C GLY A 7 7.06 -3.47 0.47
N THR A 8 6.77 -4.31 1.47
CA THR A 8 6.19 -5.64 1.30
C THR A 8 4.82 -5.67 1.96
N VAL A 9 3.79 -6.00 1.19
CA VAL A 9 2.41 -6.13 1.64
C VAL A 9 2.27 -7.37 2.55
N PHE A 10 2.62 -8.55 2.05
CA PHE A 10 2.56 -9.82 2.81
C PHE A 10 3.78 -10.69 2.55
N LYS A 11 4.06 -11.61 3.47
CA LYS A 11 5.13 -12.59 3.35
C LYS A 11 4.59 -13.99 3.67
N SER A 12 4.95 -14.96 2.84
CA SER A 12 4.69 -16.36 3.11
C SER A 12 5.36 -16.81 4.42
N TYR A 13 4.80 -17.83 5.06
CA TYR A 13 5.35 -18.35 6.31
C TYR A 13 6.72 -19.01 6.09
N ASN A 14 7.70 -18.64 6.91
CA ASN A 14 9.04 -19.20 6.82
C ASN A 14 9.11 -20.63 7.38
N LEU A 15 9.05 -21.62 6.49
CA LEU A 15 9.10 -23.04 6.84
C LEU A 15 10.44 -23.49 7.46
N LYS A 16 11.53 -22.74 7.28
CA LYS A 16 12.88 -23.09 7.79
C LYS A 16 13.11 -22.65 9.24
N ASN A 17 12.32 -21.72 9.76
CA ASN A 17 12.50 -21.10 11.08
C ASN A 17 11.34 -21.42 12.06
N LYS A 18 10.93 -22.68 12.17
CA LYS A 18 9.91 -23.18 13.12
C LYS A 18 10.17 -22.91 14.61
N ASN A 19 11.18 -22.12 15.02
CA ASN A 19 11.64 -22.07 16.42
C ASN A 19 12.10 -20.70 16.96
N HIS A 20 12.00 -19.57 16.23
CA HIS A 20 12.75 -18.37 16.65
C HIS A 20 12.05 -17.00 16.74
N SER A 21 10.73 -16.88 16.55
CA SER A 21 10.02 -15.65 16.98
C SER A 21 9.09 -15.92 18.17
N GLU A 22 9.07 -15.04 19.17
CA GLU A 22 8.20 -15.15 20.36
C GLU A 22 6.70 -15.05 19.98
N THR A 23 6.39 -14.31 18.92
CA THR A 23 5.06 -14.30 18.28
C THR A 23 4.72 -15.63 17.60
N GLN A 24 5.68 -16.33 17.00
CA GLN A 24 5.50 -17.67 16.41
C GLN A 24 5.38 -18.75 17.49
N LYS A 25 6.13 -18.68 18.59
CA LYS A 25 6.06 -19.66 19.69
C LYS A 25 4.72 -19.62 20.45
N SER A 26 4.26 -18.44 20.85
CA SER A 26 2.95 -18.32 21.52
C SER A 26 1.78 -18.65 20.58
N PHE A 27 1.99 -18.51 19.27
CA PHE A 27 1.05 -18.90 18.22
C PHE A 27 1.00 -20.41 18.00
N GLU A 28 2.15 -21.07 17.91
CA GLU A 28 2.28 -22.52 17.73
C GLU A 28 1.78 -23.31 18.95
N GLU A 29 2.06 -22.84 20.17
CA GLU A 29 1.57 -23.44 21.41
C GLU A 29 0.02 -23.36 21.54
N ASN A 30 -0.59 -22.30 20.99
CA ASN A 30 -2.06 -22.18 20.92
C ASN A 30 -2.69 -23.00 19.78
N LEU A 31 -1.96 -23.24 18.68
CA LEU A 31 -2.47 -24.02 17.54
C LEU A 31 -2.45 -25.53 17.77
N GLN A 32 -1.40 -26.06 18.39
CA GLN A 32 -1.27 -27.50 18.67
C GLN A 32 -2.42 -28.05 19.53
N ASN A 33 -3.06 -27.19 20.33
CA ASN A 33 -4.11 -27.58 21.27
C ASN A 33 -5.55 -27.43 20.72
N LYS A 34 -5.76 -26.87 19.51
CA LYS A 34 -7.13 -26.47 19.07
C LYS A 34 -7.61 -26.84 17.67
N THR A 35 -6.83 -27.48 16.78
CA THR A 35 -7.36 -27.83 15.44
C THR A 35 -7.12 -29.29 15.03
N GLN A 36 -8.14 -30.12 15.26
CA GLN A 36 -8.18 -31.50 14.76
C GLN A 36 -8.50 -31.63 13.26
N LYS A 37 -8.89 -30.56 12.55
CA LYS A 37 -9.33 -30.68 11.15
C LYS A 37 -8.31 -30.15 10.14
N ALA A 38 -8.05 -30.95 9.12
CA ALA A 38 -7.46 -30.52 7.85
C ALA A 38 -8.41 -29.55 7.14
N TYR A 39 -7.90 -28.48 6.52
CA TYR A 39 -8.74 -27.68 5.62
C TYR A 39 -9.07 -28.51 4.38
N GLN A 40 -10.36 -28.67 4.13
CA GLN A 40 -10.87 -29.31 2.93
C GLN A 40 -11.94 -28.38 2.36
N THR A 41 -11.70 -27.93 1.13
CA THR A 41 -12.65 -27.12 0.39
C THR A 41 -14.03 -27.79 0.33
N SER A 42 -15.08 -27.04 0.69
CA SER A 42 -16.49 -27.45 0.60
C SER A 42 -17.12 -26.99 -0.72
N ILE A 43 -16.36 -26.31 -1.59
CA ILE A 43 -16.86 -25.68 -2.80
C ILE A 43 -16.57 -26.57 -4.01
N ASN A 44 -17.62 -26.98 -4.72
CA ASN A 44 -17.47 -27.59 -6.04
C ASN A 44 -17.30 -26.47 -7.08
N PHE A 45 -16.06 -26.16 -7.46
CA PHE A 45 -15.79 -25.24 -8.56
C PHE A 45 -15.71 -25.95 -9.93
N SER A 46 -15.90 -25.15 -10.99
CA SER A 46 -16.04 -25.49 -12.42
C SER A 46 -14.83 -26.19 -13.06
N GLU A 47 -14.98 -26.55 -14.35
CA GLU A 47 -13.99 -27.23 -15.24
C GLU A 47 -12.59 -26.58 -15.28
N ASN A 48 -12.41 -25.35 -14.80
CA ASN A 48 -11.17 -24.59 -14.83
C ASN A 48 -10.35 -24.64 -13.53
N ARG A 49 -10.80 -25.40 -12.52
CA ARG A 49 -10.07 -25.61 -11.27
C ARG A 49 -9.87 -27.10 -11.01
N SER A 50 -8.76 -27.44 -10.37
CA SER A 50 -8.45 -28.81 -9.98
C SER A 50 -8.23 -28.91 -8.48
N LYS A 51 -8.81 -29.94 -7.87
CA LYS A 51 -8.56 -30.28 -6.48
C LYS A 51 -7.07 -30.56 -6.30
N THR A 52 -6.43 -29.76 -5.47
CA THR A 52 -5.00 -29.77 -5.22
C THR A 52 -4.74 -30.09 -3.76
N VAL A 53 -3.89 -31.08 -3.51
CA VAL A 53 -3.61 -31.65 -2.20
C VAL A 53 -2.14 -31.42 -1.84
N PHE A 54 -1.91 -30.95 -0.62
CA PHE A 54 -0.58 -30.75 -0.06
C PHE A 54 -0.60 -30.95 1.46
N THR A 55 0.55 -30.95 2.11
CA THR A 55 0.64 -31.07 3.57
C THR A 55 0.72 -29.70 4.24
N ASP A 56 -0.12 -29.47 5.26
CA ASP A 56 -0.02 -28.32 6.15
C ASP A 56 1.23 -28.44 7.03
N PRO A 57 2.16 -27.47 6.98
CA PRO A 57 3.40 -27.53 7.72
C PRO A 57 3.20 -27.36 9.23
N ILE A 58 2.07 -26.82 9.69
CA ILE A 58 1.81 -26.54 11.10
C ILE A 58 1.33 -27.79 11.83
N ASN A 59 0.37 -28.53 11.26
CA ASN A 59 -0.23 -29.70 11.91
C ASN A 59 0.04 -31.05 11.20
N GLY A 60 0.74 -31.02 10.05
CA GLY A 60 1.12 -32.22 9.29
C GLY A 60 -0.02 -32.90 8.54
N LYS A 61 -1.24 -32.34 8.56
CA LYS A 61 -2.41 -32.93 7.89
C LYS A 61 -2.46 -32.55 6.43
N LYS A 62 -3.20 -33.34 5.64
CA LYS A 62 -3.44 -33.03 4.23
C LYS A 62 -4.45 -31.91 4.09
N VAL A 63 -4.08 -30.85 3.38
CA VAL A 63 -4.96 -29.77 2.96
C VAL A 63 -5.42 -30.05 1.54
N SER A 64 -6.68 -29.75 1.26
CA SER A 64 -7.25 -29.84 -0.07
C SER A 64 -7.95 -28.52 -0.43
N VAL A 65 -7.47 -27.88 -1.50
CA VAL A 65 -8.01 -26.63 -2.06
C VAL A 65 -8.30 -26.82 -3.55
N ASN A 66 -9.09 -25.95 -4.16
CA ASN A 66 -9.25 -25.89 -5.61
C ASN A 66 -8.37 -24.78 -6.19
N LEU A 67 -7.25 -25.16 -6.81
CA LEU A 67 -6.42 -24.20 -7.55
C LEU A 67 -6.89 -24.08 -9.00
N GLU A 68 -6.81 -22.88 -9.54
CA GLU A 68 -7.06 -22.63 -10.96
C GLU A 68 -6.01 -23.34 -11.81
N ASN A 69 -6.42 -23.93 -12.93
CA ASN A 69 -5.51 -24.65 -13.82
C ASN A 69 -4.33 -23.77 -14.28
N ARG A 70 -4.55 -22.47 -14.48
CA ARG A 70 -3.48 -21.50 -14.79
C ARG A 70 -2.46 -21.33 -13.65
N THR A 71 -2.92 -21.38 -12.39
CA THR A 71 -2.04 -21.30 -11.21
C THR A 71 -1.20 -22.57 -11.12
N ILE A 72 -1.80 -23.74 -11.39
CA ILE A 72 -1.09 -25.02 -11.40
C ILE A 72 -0.01 -25.04 -12.49
N LEU A 73 -0.34 -24.60 -13.72
CA LEU A 73 0.64 -24.49 -14.81
C LEU A 73 1.80 -23.55 -14.47
N LYS A 74 1.53 -22.43 -13.79
CA LYS A 74 2.57 -21.52 -13.31
C LYS A 74 3.51 -22.18 -12.31
N LEU A 75 2.96 -22.92 -11.34
CA LEU A 75 3.74 -23.68 -10.37
C LEU A 75 4.58 -24.76 -11.07
N GLU A 76 4.02 -25.44 -12.05
CA GLU A 76 4.72 -26.45 -12.86
C GLU A 76 5.90 -25.85 -13.62
N ASN A 77 5.67 -24.71 -14.29
CA ASN A 77 6.70 -24.02 -15.05
C ASN A 77 7.84 -23.51 -14.17
N ASN A 78 7.55 -23.07 -12.94
CA ASN A 78 8.54 -22.50 -12.04
C ASN A 78 9.33 -23.57 -11.26
N PHE A 79 8.64 -24.58 -10.73
CA PHE A 79 9.24 -25.59 -9.85
C PHE A 79 9.51 -26.93 -10.54
N GLY A 80 9.05 -27.11 -11.77
CA GLY A 80 9.22 -28.33 -12.55
C GLY A 80 8.10 -29.36 -12.33
N ILE A 81 7.82 -30.12 -13.40
CA ILE A 81 6.78 -31.15 -13.46
C ILE A 81 6.87 -32.19 -12.34
N ASP A 82 8.08 -32.56 -11.90
CA ASP A 82 8.28 -33.58 -10.87
C ASP A 82 7.69 -33.18 -9.50
N ASN A 83 7.47 -31.88 -9.27
CA ASN A 83 6.85 -31.38 -8.06
C ASN A 83 5.31 -31.45 -8.10
N ILE A 84 4.71 -31.84 -9.22
CA ILE A 84 3.26 -31.83 -9.44
C ILE A 84 2.84 -33.16 -10.07
N THR A 85 2.10 -33.97 -9.32
CA THR A 85 1.60 -35.26 -9.81
C THR A 85 0.07 -35.23 -9.89
N LYS A 86 -0.49 -35.96 -10.86
CA LYS A 86 -1.94 -36.09 -11.03
C LYS A 86 -2.35 -37.54 -10.80
N ASP A 87 -3.34 -37.76 -9.93
CA ASP A 87 -3.87 -39.10 -9.68
C ASP A 87 -4.91 -39.53 -10.72
N GLU A 88 -5.34 -40.80 -10.66
CA GLU A 88 -6.34 -41.38 -11.57
C GLU A 88 -7.70 -40.67 -11.50
N SER A 89 -8.01 -40.03 -10.37
CA SER A 89 -9.22 -39.23 -10.18
C SER A 89 -9.06 -37.78 -10.68
N GLY A 90 -7.88 -37.44 -11.20
CA GLY A 90 -7.55 -36.12 -11.71
C GLY A 90 -7.17 -35.09 -10.65
N ASN A 91 -7.02 -35.49 -9.38
CA ASN A 91 -6.55 -34.58 -8.33
C ASN A 91 -5.05 -34.34 -8.49
N ILE A 92 -4.63 -33.13 -8.16
CA ILE A 92 -3.24 -32.71 -8.19
C ILE A 92 -2.63 -32.87 -6.80
N HIS A 93 -1.44 -33.46 -6.72
CA HIS A 93 -0.66 -33.60 -5.49
C HIS A 93 0.64 -32.82 -5.65
N LEU A 94 0.84 -31.83 -4.79
CA LEU A 94 2.07 -31.04 -4.76
C LEU A 94 3.12 -31.74 -3.89
N SER A 95 4.37 -31.66 -4.31
CA SER A 95 5.52 -32.13 -3.55
C SER A 95 6.70 -31.16 -3.68
N GLY A 96 7.80 -31.46 -2.97
CA GLY A 96 9.05 -30.70 -3.02
C GLY A 96 8.87 -29.19 -2.84
N GLU A 97 9.45 -28.41 -3.76
CA GLU A 97 9.48 -26.95 -3.69
C GLU A 97 8.11 -26.33 -3.98
N ALA A 98 7.32 -26.89 -4.90
CA ALA A 98 5.97 -26.40 -5.17
C ALA A 98 5.06 -26.55 -3.94
N GLN A 99 5.16 -27.69 -3.23
CA GLN A 99 4.45 -27.87 -1.97
C GLN A 99 4.93 -26.86 -0.92
N ASN A 100 6.24 -26.69 -0.76
CA ASN A 100 6.79 -25.76 0.24
C ASN A 100 6.28 -24.33 -0.01
N PHE A 101 6.30 -23.88 -1.26
CA PHE A 101 5.82 -22.55 -1.63
C PHE A 101 4.32 -22.36 -1.37
N VAL A 102 3.48 -23.28 -1.90
CA VAL A 102 2.02 -23.18 -1.72
C VAL A 102 1.62 -23.32 -0.26
N SER A 103 2.25 -24.24 0.48
CA SER A 103 1.93 -24.45 1.88
C SER A 103 2.38 -23.29 2.77
N ALA A 104 3.48 -22.60 2.45
CA ALA A 104 3.91 -21.39 3.14
C ALA A 104 2.90 -20.24 2.98
N TRP A 105 2.34 -20.05 1.78
CA TRP A 105 1.28 -19.08 1.53
C TRP A 105 -0.05 -19.48 2.16
N PHE A 106 -0.42 -20.77 2.09
CA PHE A 106 -1.59 -21.27 2.81
C PHE A 106 -1.48 -21.00 4.30
N THR A 107 -0.33 -21.24 4.91
CA THR A 107 -0.11 -20.96 6.34
C THR A 107 -0.29 -19.48 6.64
N ASP A 108 0.28 -18.59 5.83
CA ASP A 108 0.07 -17.15 5.99
C ASP A 108 -1.43 -16.78 5.92
N ILE A 109 -2.18 -17.26 4.93
CA ILE A 109 -3.62 -16.98 4.76
C ILE A 109 -4.45 -17.54 5.91
N ALA A 110 -4.33 -18.84 6.14
CA ALA A 110 -5.18 -19.59 7.06
C ALA A 110 -5.00 -19.10 8.50
N TYR A 111 -3.77 -18.75 8.87
CA TYR A 111 -3.34 -18.63 10.25
C TYR A 111 -2.88 -17.22 10.64
N ILE A 112 -2.05 -16.56 9.83
CA ILE A 112 -1.53 -15.21 10.12
C ILE A 112 -2.55 -14.14 9.72
N ARG A 113 -3.13 -14.28 8.54
CA ARG A 113 -4.26 -13.48 8.06
C ARG A 113 -5.60 -13.92 8.65
N GLU A 114 -5.58 -14.95 9.49
CA GLU A 114 -6.69 -15.41 10.34
C GLU A 114 -7.95 -15.88 9.58
N PHE A 115 -7.84 -16.35 8.33
CA PHE A 115 -9.01 -16.80 7.56
C PHE A 115 -9.78 -17.96 8.24
N LEU A 116 -9.08 -18.95 8.79
CA LEU A 116 -9.75 -20.06 9.50
C LEU A 116 -10.41 -19.62 10.81
N LYS A 117 -9.88 -18.59 11.45
CA LYS A 117 -10.44 -18.04 12.69
C LYS A 117 -11.63 -17.12 12.40
N ALA A 118 -11.64 -16.49 11.23
CA ALA A 118 -12.70 -15.61 10.77
C ALA A 118 -13.95 -16.37 10.32
N ASP A 119 -13.82 -17.59 9.78
CA ASP A 119 -14.93 -18.50 9.45
C ASP A 119 -15.57 -19.05 10.74
N ILE A 120 -16.52 -18.30 11.30
CA ILE A 120 -17.13 -18.56 12.61
C ILE A 120 -18.06 -19.77 12.52
N ASN A 121 -18.80 -19.87 11.41
CA ASN A 121 -19.77 -20.95 11.20
C ASN A 121 -19.13 -22.25 10.66
N GLN A 122 -17.85 -22.19 10.26
CA GLN A 122 -17.05 -23.30 9.73
C GLN A 122 -17.66 -23.94 8.48
N ASP A 123 -18.35 -23.15 7.66
CA ASP A 123 -18.93 -23.63 6.40
C ASP A 123 -17.91 -23.67 5.24
N GLY A 124 -16.69 -23.20 5.52
CA GLY A 124 -15.59 -23.12 4.56
C GLY A 124 -15.65 -21.88 3.68
N LYS A 125 -16.60 -20.97 3.95
CA LYS A 125 -16.77 -19.70 3.27
C LYS A 125 -16.69 -18.53 4.25
N LEU A 126 -16.37 -17.35 3.74
CA LEU A 126 -16.39 -16.12 4.51
C LEU A 126 -17.54 -15.24 4.03
N SER A 127 -18.51 -15.00 4.91
CA SER A 127 -19.42 -13.88 4.74
C SER A 127 -18.65 -12.56 4.77
N GLN A 128 -19.26 -11.47 4.30
CA GLN A 128 -18.62 -10.14 4.36
C GLN A 128 -18.20 -9.76 5.79
N PHE A 129 -19.02 -10.10 6.79
CA PHE A 129 -18.70 -9.86 8.20
C PHE A 129 -17.47 -10.65 8.66
N GLU A 130 -17.40 -11.93 8.30
CA GLU A 130 -16.26 -12.80 8.63
C GLU A 130 -15.00 -12.32 7.91
N TYR A 131 -15.09 -12.04 6.60
CA TYR A 131 -13.97 -11.49 5.83
C TYR A 131 -13.44 -10.18 6.43
N SER A 132 -14.32 -9.30 6.90
CA SER A 132 -13.96 -8.04 7.55
C SER A 132 -13.11 -8.25 8.83
N ASN A 133 -13.21 -9.42 9.46
CA ASN A 133 -12.43 -9.80 10.64
C ASN A 133 -11.12 -10.52 10.33
N THR A 134 -10.83 -10.82 9.06
CA THR A 134 -9.51 -11.27 8.62
C THR A 134 -8.48 -10.16 8.73
N LYS A 135 -7.21 -10.52 8.77
CA LYS A 135 -6.05 -9.63 8.71
C LYS A 135 -5.52 -9.50 7.27
N ASN A 136 -6.42 -9.36 6.30
CA ASN A 136 -6.11 -9.25 4.87
C ASN A 136 -5.99 -7.81 4.38
N GLY A 137 -5.86 -6.83 5.29
CA GLY A 137 -5.63 -5.42 4.96
C GLY A 137 -4.18 -5.00 5.15
N PHE A 138 -3.84 -3.85 4.56
CA PHE A 138 -2.57 -3.15 4.74
C PHE A 138 -2.76 -1.64 4.54
N SER A 139 -1.81 -0.84 5.01
CA SER A 139 -1.84 0.62 4.92
C SER A 139 -0.65 1.11 4.11
N ILE A 140 -0.91 2.11 3.25
CA ILE A 140 0.11 2.78 2.47
C ILE A 140 0.22 4.22 2.98
N LEU A 141 1.44 4.66 3.28
CA LEU A 141 1.76 6.06 3.41
C LEU A 141 2.05 6.62 2.02
N GLN A 142 1.28 7.61 1.59
CA GLN A 142 1.48 8.30 0.31
C GLN A 142 2.07 9.69 0.55
N SER A 143 3.14 10.00 -0.18
CA SER A 143 3.79 11.32 -0.19
C SER A 143 3.85 11.88 -1.61
N LEU A 144 3.61 13.18 -1.74
CA LEU A 144 3.61 13.92 -3.00
C LEU A 144 4.71 14.99 -2.98
N ASN A 145 5.73 14.81 -3.83
CA ASN A 145 6.89 15.70 -3.91
C ASN A 145 6.84 16.52 -5.21
N PHE A 146 6.63 17.83 -5.10
CA PHE A 146 6.53 18.74 -6.25
C PHE A 146 7.93 19.22 -6.68
N LYS A 147 8.63 18.42 -7.50
CA LYS A 147 9.96 18.73 -8.03
C LYS A 147 9.93 19.86 -9.08
N LYS A 148 11.12 20.31 -9.53
CA LYS A 148 11.29 21.38 -10.52
C LYS A 148 10.39 21.22 -11.74
N ASN A 149 10.36 20.06 -12.38
CA ASN A 149 9.60 19.81 -13.61
C ASN A 149 8.77 18.52 -13.54
N SER A 150 8.51 18.01 -12.33
CA SER A 150 7.77 16.75 -12.16
C SER A 150 7.06 16.71 -10.81
N LEU A 151 6.03 15.87 -10.75
CA LEU A 151 5.51 15.34 -9.50
C LEU A 151 6.15 13.96 -9.27
N GLU A 152 6.66 13.72 -8.08
CA GLU A 152 7.03 12.39 -7.60
C GLU A 152 5.99 11.92 -6.59
N VAL A 153 5.53 10.68 -6.76
CA VAL A 153 4.59 10.01 -5.87
C VAL A 153 5.34 8.87 -5.21
N ILE A 154 5.43 8.90 -3.88
CA ILE A 154 6.05 7.84 -3.09
C ILE A 154 4.96 7.15 -2.30
N ASN A 155 4.74 5.88 -2.59
CA ASN A 155 3.85 5.02 -1.82
C ASN A 155 4.71 4.00 -1.07
N GLU A 156 4.58 3.95 0.25
CA GLU A 156 5.30 3.01 1.11
C GLU A 156 4.32 2.21 1.96
N VAL A 157 4.50 0.89 2.02
CA VAL A 157 3.75 0.06 2.97
C VAL A 157 4.17 0.41 4.40
N PHE A 158 3.24 0.99 5.15
CA PHE A 158 3.47 1.42 6.53
C PHE A 158 3.04 0.34 7.54
N ASP A 159 1.96 -0.38 7.26
CA ASP A 159 1.45 -1.44 8.12
C ASP A 159 0.83 -2.56 7.30
N SER A 160 0.92 -3.78 7.80
CA SER A 160 0.43 -5.00 7.15
C SER A 160 -0.24 -5.90 8.17
N TYR A 161 -1.06 -6.85 7.72
CA TYR A 161 -1.80 -7.76 8.60
C TYR A 161 -2.81 -7.05 9.51
N ILE A 162 -3.38 -5.96 9.02
CA ILE A 162 -4.45 -5.23 9.70
C ILE A 162 -5.80 -5.73 9.24
N LYS A 163 -6.85 -5.42 10.02
CA LYS A 163 -8.20 -5.89 9.70
C LYS A 163 -8.70 -5.34 8.38
N SER A 164 -9.31 -6.22 7.58
CA SER A 164 -9.92 -5.92 6.28
C SER A 164 -11.18 -5.03 6.36
N ASN A 165 -11.54 -4.53 7.54
CA ASN A 165 -12.74 -3.72 7.81
C ASN A 165 -12.46 -2.24 8.10
N SER A 166 -11.22 -1.81 7.95
CA SER A 166 -10.79 -0.47 8.32
C SER A 166 -10.66 0.45 7.10
N GLN A 167 -10.55 1.75 7.32
CA GLN A 167 -10.34 2.84 6.33
C GLN A 167 -9.02 2.73 5.54
N ASN A 168 -8.51 1.51 5.33
CA ASN A 168 -7.20 1.18 4.82
C ASN A 168 -7.30 0.54 3.42
N ASN A 169 -6.16 0.41 2.74
CA ASN A 169 -6.12 -0.19 1.42
C ASN A 169 -6.48 -1.67 1.53
N MET A 170 -7.57 -2.05 0.87
CA MET A 170 -7.94 -3.44 0.78
C MET A 170 -6.97 -4.15 -0.17
N TYR A 171 -6.44 -5.29 0.29
CA TYR A 171 -5.64 -6.16 -0.56
C TYR A 171 -6.41 -6.66 -1.80
N ARG A 172 -7.73 -6.79 -1.67
CA ARG A 172 -8.66 -7.02 -2.77
C ARG A 172 -9.93 -6.21 -2.57
N TYR A 173 -10.40 -5.58 -3.65
CA TYR A 173 -11.67 -4.85 -3.69
C TYR A 173 -12.85 -5.70 -4.17
N GLU A 174 -12.60 -6.90 -4.69
CA GLU A 174 -13.66 -7.75 -5.23
C GLU A 174 -14.46 -8.43 -4.11
N ASP A 175 -15.79 -8.34 -4.20
CA ASP A 175 -16.77 -9.03 -3.34
C ASP A 175 -16.75 -10.57 -3.47
N SER A 176 -15.74 -11.15 -4.11
CA SER A 176 -15.68 -12.54 -4.57
C SER A 176 -14.86 -13.45 -3.67
N ILE A 177 -14.31 -12.97 -2.55
CA ILE A 177 -13.58 -13.83 -1.61
C ILE A 177 -14.60 -14.62 -0.83
N ILE A 178 -14.93 -15.78 -1.39
CA ILE A 178 -15.87 -16.70 -0.80
C ILE A 178 -15.10 -17.66 0.10
N ALA A 179 -13.83 -18.01 -0.19
CA ALA A 179 -13.06 -18.97 0.63
C ALA A 179 -11.53 -18.79 0.57
N ILE A 180 -10.82 -19.57 1.39
CA ILE A 180 -9.34 -19.68 1.37
C ILE A 180 -8.83 -20.05 -0.02
N ASP A 181 -9.56 -20.90 -0.78
CA ASP A 181 -9.22 -21.26 -2.15
C ASP A 181 -9.03 -20.02 -3.05
N ASP A 182 -9.94 -19.05 -2.96
CA ASP A 182 -9.91 -17.85 -3.80
C ASP A 182 -8.78 -16.92 -3.39
N GLU A 183 -8.54 -16.77 -2.08
CA GLU A 183 -7.44 -15.96 -1.56
C GLU A 183 -6.08 -16.59 -1.89
N LEU A 184 -5.96 -17.92 -1.81
CA LEU A 184 -4.74 -18.63 -2.16
C LEU A 184 -4.46 -18.52 -3.66
N ASN A 185 -5.44 -18.72 -4.52
CA ASN A 185 -5.27 -18.49 -5.96
C ASN A 185 -4.84 -17.05 -6.25
N HIS A 186 -5.45 -16.07 -5.59
CA HIS A 186 -5.09 -14.67 -5.79
C HIS A 186 -3.66 -14.38 -5.34
N THR A 187 -3.29 -14.78 -4.11
CA THR A 187 -1.95 -14.60 -3.56
C THR A 187 -0.89 -15.27 -4.44
N LEU A 188 -1.10 -16.52 -4.86
CA LEU A 188 -0.17 -17.24 -5.73
C LEU A 188 -0.04 -16.61 -7.14
N ASN A 189 -1.08 -15.92 -7.62
CA ASN A 189 -1.00 -15.21 -8.89
C ASN A 189 -0.36 -13.82 -8.75
N MET A 190 -0.43 -13.21 -7.56
CA MET A 190 0.19 -11.93 -7.26
C MET A 190 1.69 -12.06 -6.99
N ASP A 191 2.12 -13.13 -6.30
CA ASP A 191 3.54 -13.48 -6.11
C ASP A 191 4.11 -13.98 -7.44
N SER A 192 4.43 -13.02 -8.31
CA SER A 192 4.72 -13.25 -9.71
C SER A 192 6.13 -13.81 -9.94
N ASN A 193 7.02 -13.54 -8.99
CA ASN A 193 8.42 -13.95 -9.01
C ASN A 193 8.70 -15.17 -8.11
N PHE A 194 7.69 -15.69 -7.41
CA PHE A 194 7.74 -16.85 -6.52
C PHE A 194 8.74 -16.69 -5.37
N ASP A 195 8.98 -15.46 -4.91
CA ASP A 195 9.96 -15.18 -3.84
C ASP A 195 9.37 -15.29 -2.42
N GLY A 196 8.07 -15.58 -2.33
CA GLY A 196 7.36 -15.73 -1.07
C GLY A 196 7.02 -14.41 -0.41
N LYS A 197 7.04 -13.30 -1.15
CA LYS A 197 6.64 -11.96 -0.72
C LYS A 197 5.72 -11.36 -1.77
N ILE A 198 4.78 -10.55 -1.30
CA ILE A 198 4.00 -9.67 -2.15
C ILE A 198 4.54 -8.27 -1.97
N THR A 199 5.19 -7.73 -2.98
CA THR A 199 5.65 -6.34 -2.98
C THR A 199 4.50 -5.38 -3.30
N LEU A 200 4.66 -4.10 -2.94
CA LEU A 200 3.69 -3.09 -3.34
C LEU A 200 3.60 -2.96 -4.87
N GLU A 201 4.73 -3.12 -5.55
CA GLU A 201 4.80 -3.14 -7.01
C GLU A 201 3.91 -4.24 -7.63
N GLU A 202 3.99 -5.47 -7.12
CA GLU A 202 3.14 -6.60 -7.57
C GLU A 202 1.66 -6.34 -7.30
N TYR A 203 1.32 -5.76 -6.14
CA TYR A 203 -0.05 -5.37 -5.82
C TYR A 203 -0.64 -4.38 -6.83
N TYR A 204 0.12 -3.36 -7.23
CA TYR A 204 -0.37 -2.39 -8.23
C TYR A 204 -0.38 -2.97 -9.65
N ASN A 205 0.55 -3.87 -9.99
CA ASN A 205 0.63 -4.48 -11.32
C ASN A 205 -0.52 -5.47 -11.61
N MET A 206 -1.26 -5.91 -10.60
CA MET A 206 -2.50 -6.67 -10.80
C MET A 206 -3.69 -5.81 -11.26
N SER A 207 -3.60 -4.48 -11.15
CA SER A 207 -4.67 -3.58 -11.59
C SER A 207 -4.57 -3.33 -13.09
N TYR A 208 -5.71 -3.18 -13.78
CA TYR A 208 -5.76 -2.93 -15.23
C TYR A 208 -4.87 -1.75 -15.67
N SER A 209 -4.72 -0.76 -14.80
CA SER A 209 -3.75 0.31 -14.96
C SER A 209 -3.24 0.75 -13.59
N LYS A 210 -1.99 0.42 -13.28
CA LYS A 210 -1.26 0.90 -12.09
C LYS A 210 -1.40 2.42 -11.93
N ASN A 211 -1.28 3.15 -13.03
CA ASN A 211 -1.35 4.60 -13.05
C ASN A 211 -2.75 5.10 -12.68
N GLU A 212 -3.81 4.56 -13.30
CA GLU A 212 -5.19 4.97 -12.98
C GLU A 212 -5.51 4.74 -11.50
N LYS A 213 -5.12 3.59 -10.95
CA LYS A 213 -5.35 3.29 -9.53
C LYS A 213 -4.66 4.30 -8.59
N ILE A 214 -3.40 4.63 -8.87
CA ILE A 214 -2.66 5.63 -8.07
C ILE A 214 -3.31 7.02 -8.20
N VAL A 215 -3.75 7.40 -9.40
CA VAL A 215 -4.48 8.66 -9.63
C VAL A 215 -5.78 8.71 -8.83
N ASP A 216 -6.56 7.62 -8.83
CA ASP A 216 -7.82 7.54 -8.08
C ASP A 216 -7.59 7.62 -6.58
N GLU A 217 -6.56 6.94 -6.07
CA GLU A 217 -6.15 7.02 -4.65
C GLU A 217 -5.76 8.45 -4.26
N ILE A 218 -4.94 9.12 -5.08
CA ILE A 218 -4.54 10.53 -4.86
C ILE A 218 -5.79 11.42 -4.85
N LYS A 219 -6.69 11.27 -5.83
CA LYS A 219 -7.93 12.07 -5.92
C LYS A 219 -8.82 11.86 -4.69
N ALA A 220 -8.98 10.64 -4.20
CA ALA A 220 -9.78 10.33 -3.03
C ALA A 220 -9.21 10.97 -1.76
N GLN A 221 -7.89 10.88 -1.54
CA GLN A 221 -7.21 11.55 -0.42
C GLN A 221 -7.29 13.09 -0.54
N TRP A 222 -7.17 13.62 -1.75
CA TRP A 222 -7.20 15.06 -1.97
C TRP A 222 -8.61 15.65 -1.81
N ILE A 223 -9.66 14.94 -2.20
CA ILE A 223 -11.04 15.38 -1.95
C ILE A 223 -11.34 15.38 -0.45
N THR A 224 -10.85 14.40 0.31
CA THR A 224 -11.04 14.37 1.77
C THR A 224 -10.27 15.48 2.48
N SER A 225 -9.10 15.89 1.99
CA SER A 225 -8.35 17.03 2.53
C SER A 225 -9.05 18.39 2.33
N LYS A 226 -9.79 18.57 1.22
CA LYS A 226 -10.63 19.77 0.97
C LYS A 226 -11.70 19.99 2.04
N TYR A 227 -12.23 18.92 2.64
CA TYR A 227 -13.20 19.01 3.72
C TYR A 227 -12.57 19.51 5.02
N PHE A 228 -11.34 19.07 5.35
CA PHE A 228 -10.62 19.52 6.55
C PHE A 228 -10.16 20.99 6.46
N GLN A 229 -9.89 21.49 5.26
CA GLN A 229 -9.43 22.88 5.07
C GLN A 229 -10.52 23.94 5.21
N LYS A 230 -11.80 23.61 5.02
CA LYS A 230 -12.91 24.51 5.36
C LYS A 230 -12.92 24.92 6.85
N LEU A 231 -12.15 24.23 7.69
CA LEU A 231 -12.03 24.46 9.13
C LEU A 231 -10.80 25.31 9.52
N LEU A 232 -9.91 25.68 8.58
CA LEU A 232 -8.73 26.49 8.86
C LEU A 232 -8.99 28.00 8.61
N PRO A 233 -8.49 28.90 9.48
CA PRO A 233 -8.68 30.34 9.33
C PRO A 233 -7.89 30.89 8.14
N SER A 234 -8.60 31.50 7.20
CA SER A 234 -8.07 31.97 5.91
C SER A 234 -7.11 33.15 6.06
N ASN A 235 -5.80 32.91 5.92
CA ASN A 235 -4.83 33.95 5.59
C ASN A 235 -4.42 33.88 4.10
N ILE A 236 -3.91 35.00 3.56
CA ILE A 236 -3.63 35.18 2.13
C ILE A 236 -2.55 34.22 1.61
N VAL A 237 -1.59 33.83 2.44
CA VAL A 237 -0.48 32.97 2.03
C VAL A 237 -0.93 31.51 1.95
N GLU A 238 -1.77 31.06 2.88
CA GLU A 238 -2.44 29.76 2.77
C GLU A 238 -3.23 29.65 1.48
N SER A 239 -3.95 30.71 1.07
CA SER A 239 -4.69 30.71 -0.19
C SER A 239 -3.79 30.60 -1.42
N LEU A 240 -2.64 31.29 -1.46
CA LEU A 240 -1.74 31.26 -2.62
C LEU A 240 -1.03 29.91 -2.78
N VAL A 241 -0.49 29.39 -1.68
CA VAL A 241 0.22 28.11 -1.65
C VAL A 241 -0.74 26.96 -1.98
N TYR A 242 -1.96 27.02 -1.43
CA TYR A 242 -2.98 26.04 -1.73
C TYR A 242 -3.44 26.06 -3.19
N ASN A 243 -3.68 27.25 -3.77
CA ASN A 243 -4.07 27.36 -5.17
C ASN A 243 -3.00 26.78 -6.10
N TYR A 244 -1.72 27.00 -5.79
CA TYR A 244 -0.62 26.35 -6.50
C TYR A 244 -0.71 24.83 -6.42
N PHE A 245 -0.77 24.25 -5.22
CA PHE A 245 -0.78 22.79 -5.08
C PHE A 245 -2.03 22.16 -5.73
N GLN A 246 -3.18 22.82 -5.67
CA GLN A 246 -4.39 22.39 -6.38
C GLN A 246 -4.18 22.38 -7.90
N GLU A 247 -3.73 23.50 -8.48
CA GLU A 247 -3.51 23.61 -9.93
C GLU A 247 -2.42 22.65 -10.42
N ALA A 248 -1.29 22.60 -9.71
CA ALA A 248 -0.16 21.74 -10.05
C ALA A 248 -0.54 20.26 -9.95
N LEU A 249 -1.27 19.86 -8.90
CA LEU A 249 -1.73 18.48 -8.75
C LEU A 249 -2.72 18.11 -9.86
N ASN A 250 -3.73 18.94 -10.13
CA ASN A 250 -4.70 18.69 -11.19
C ASN A 250 -4.02 18.55 -12.55
N TYR A 251 -3.05 19.42 -12.86
CA TYR A 251 -2.30 19.34 -14.11
C TYR A 251 -1.44 18.07 -14.20
N ALA A 252 -0.80 17.67 -13.09
CA ALA A 252 -0.01 16.44 -13.03
C ALA A 252 -0.87 15.19 -13.22
N LEU A 253 -2.04 15.13 -12.59
CA LEU A 253 -2.99 14.02 -12.71
C LEU A 253 -3.58 13.92 -14.12
N ASP A 254 -3.99 15.05 -14.72
CA ASP A 254 -4.50 15.10 -16.10
C ASP A 254 -3.44 14.63 -17.12
N SER A 255 -2.18 15.08 -16.94
CA SER A 255 -1.06 14.63 -17.78
C SER A 255 -0.86 13.11 -17.66
N MET A 256 -1.03 12.55 -16.45
CA MET A 256 -0.86 11.12 -16.21
C MET A 256 -1.99 10.27 -16.80
N GLU A 257 -3.24 10.72 -16.69
CA GLU A 257 -4.39 10.06 -17.32
C GLU A 257 -4.25 10.04 -18.85
N LYS A 258 -3.67 11.10 -19.43
CA LYS A 258 -3.36 11.19 -20.87
C LYS A 258 -2.08 10.46 -21.28
N GLN A 259 -1.33 9.89 -20.33
CA GLN A 259 -0.02 9.28 -20.56
C GLN A 259 1.01 10.24 -21.19
N GLU A 260 0.92 11.53 -20.84
CA GLU A 260 1.79 12.60 -21.31
C GLU A 260 2.85 12.97 -20.27
N SER A 261 4.02 13.42 -20.74
CA SER A 261 5.02 14.04 -19.87
C SER A 261 4.55 15.43 -19.42
N ILE A 262 4.81 15.79 -18.17
CA ILE A 262 4.58 17.15 -17.67
C ILE A 262 5.42 18.13 -18.50
N ASN A 263 4.76 19.11 -19.11
CA ASN A 263 5.44 20.17 -19.87
C ASN A 263 6.02 21.20 -18.90
N SER A 264 7.32 21.49 -19.02
CA SER A 264 8.03 22.39 -18.11
C SER A 264 7.48 23.81 -18.15
N ASP A 265 7.08 24.31 -19.31
CA ASP A 265 6.65 25.70 -19.49
C ASP A 265 5.30 25.90 -18.80
N ASN A 266 4.34 25.00 -19.04
CA ASN A 266 3.06 24.98 -18.35
C ASN A 266 3.23 24.88 -16.81
N TRP A 267 4.18 24.05 -16.35
CA TRP A 267 4.47 23.89 -14.92
C TRP A 267 5.03 25.18 -14.30
N GLN A 268 5.90 25.90 -15.02
CA GLN A 268 6.42 27.20 -14.58
C GLN A 268 5.34 28.30 -14.64
N GLU A 269 4.44 28.27 -15.62
CA GLU A 269 3.29 29.18 -15.68
C GLU A 269 2.37 29.02 -14.47
N ILE A 270 2.08 27.78 -14.06
CA ILE A 270 1.28 27.50 -12.84
C ILE A 270 1.96 28.12 -11.61
N ARG A 271 3.28 27.99 -11.47
CA ARG A 271 4.03 28.66 -10.39
C ARG A 271 3.94 30.17 -10.47
N ALA A 272 4.21 30.74 -11.63
CA ALA A 272 4.24 32.19 -11.83
C ALA A 272 2.89 32.85 -11.51
N ARG A 273 1.77 32.24 -11.95
CA ARG A 273 0.41 32.69 -11.64
C ARG A 273 0.09 32.66 -10.14
N ASN A 274 0.72 31.73 -9.40
CA ASN A 274 0.57 31.60 -7.95
C ASN A 274 1.67 32.33 -7.16
N HIS A 275 2.43 33.23 -7.81
CA HIS A 275 3.52 33.99 -7.19
C HIS A 275 4.61 33.12 -6.56
N LEU A 276 4.90 31.97 -7.17
CA LEU A 276 5.97 31.07 -6.76
C LEU A 276 7.05 31.01 -7.84
N LYS A 277 8.27 30.69 -7.43
CA LYS A 277 9.41 30.37 -8.28
C LYS A 277 10.15 29.18 -7.69
N TYR A 278 10.81 28.40 -8.53
CA TYR A 278 11.65 27.30 -8.06
C TYR A 278 13.12 27.72 -8.11
N ASP A 279 13.82 27.52 -7.00
CA ASP A 279 15.26 27.72 -6.86
C ASP A 279 15.92 26.35 -6.67
N GLU A 280 17.03 26.08 -7.36
CA GLU A 280 17.65 24.74 -7.33
C GLU A 280 18.29 24.41 -5.98
N GLU A 281 18.74 25.41 -5.22
CA GLU A 281 19.35 25.21 -3.91
C GLU A 281 18.32 25.29 -2.77
N LYS A 282 17.25 26.06 -2.97
CA LYS A 282 16.29 26.41 -1.91
C LYS A 282 14.88 25.88 -2.13
N GLY A 283 14.64 25.14 -3.21
CA GLY A 283 13.32 24.60 -3.54
C GLY A 283 12.30 25.67 -3.93
N LEU A 284 11.03 25.43 -3.61
CA LEU A 284 9.94 26.35 -3.96
C LEU A 284 9.97 27.61 -3.09
N GLN A 285 9.90 28.77 -3.71
CA GLN A 285 10.02 30.08 -3.07
C GLN A 285 8.91 31.02 -3.49
N ILE A 286 8.47 31.89 -2.58
CA ILE A 286 7.55 32.99 -2.94
C ILE A 286 8.30 34.02 -3.78
N ASN A 287 7.75 34.30 -4.96
CA ASN A 287 8.21 35.37 -5.83
C ASN A 287 7.63 36.72 -5.37
N LEU A 288 8.39 37.40 -4.51
CA LEU A 288 7.98 38.67 -3.92
C LEU A 288 7.88 39.83 -4.93
N GLU A 289 8.58 39.75 -6.07
CA GLU A 289 8.62 40.81 -7.09
C GLU A 289 7.28 40.98 -7.83
N ASN A 290 6.51 39.89 -7.97
CA ASN A 290 5.18 39.91 -8.59
C ASN A 290 4.03 40.10 -7.58
N SER A 291 4.35 40.30 -6.29
CA SER A 291 3.36 40.28 -5.20
C SER A 291 3.09 41.68 -4.64
N TYR A 292 2.52 42.56 -5.47
CA TYR A 292 2.19 43.95 -5.10
C TYR A 292 1.32 44.08 -3.83
N ASN A 293 0.62 43.00 -3.43
CA ASN A 293 -0.18 42.94 -2.21
C ASN A 293 0.59 42.51 -0.93
N ILE A 294 1.73 41.81 -1.00
CA ILE A 294 2.47 41.38 0.20
C ILE A 294 3.17 42.56 0.87
N GLY A 295 3.60 43.56 0.09
CA GLY A 295 4.14 44.82 0.60
C GLY A 295 3.15 45.62 1.46
N LYS A 296 1.83 45.47 1.23
CA LYS A 296 0.78 46.04 2.09
C LYS A 296 0.56 45.23 3.37
N ILE A 297 0.76 43.90 3.34
CA ILE A 297 0.65 43.01 4.51
C ILE A 297 1.78 43.28 5.51
N LYS A 298 3.03 43.41 5.03
CA LYS A 298 4.19 43.83 5.87
C LYS A 298 3.99 45.20 6.53
N LYS A 299 3.27 46.11 5.86
CA LYS A 299 2.98 47.45 6.40
C LYS A 299 1.85 47.47 7.43
N LYS A 300 0.94 46.49 7.40
CA LYS A 300 -0.26 46.44 8.27
C LYS A 300 -0.07 45.58 9.53
N HIS A 301 0.89 44.66 9.53
CA HIS A 301 1.16 43.73 10.63
C HIS A 301 2.62 43.83 11.12
N LYS A 302 3.05 45.04 11.48
CA LYS A 302 4.39 45.28 12.03
C LYS A 302 4.58 44.67 13.43
N ASP A 303 3.48 44.32 14.12
CA ASP A 303 3.48 43.91 15.52
C ASP A 303 2.70 42.61 15.81
N SER A 304 2.62 41.63 14.89
CA SER A 304 1.98 40.36 15.22
C SER A 304 2.85 39.14 14.97
N HIS A 305 2.81 38.21 15.94
CA HIS A 305 3.24 36.81 15.88
C HIS A 305 2.85 36.07 14.58
N LEU A 306 1.98 36.65 13.74
CA LEU A 306 1.61 36.16 12.43
C LEU A 306 2.79 36.13 11.45
N ALA A 307 3.74 37.07 11.51
CA ALA A 307 4.90 37.08 10.62
C ALA A 307 5.94 35.99 10.98
N GLU A 308 6.11 35.71 12.28
CA GLU A 308 6.95 34.61 12.77
C GLU A 308 6.31 33.25 12.52
N ASN A 309 5.00 33.10 12.77
CA ASN A 309 4.27 31.87 12.45
C ASN A 309 4.25 31.60 10.94
N LEU A 310 4.21 32.65 10.11
CA LEU A 310 4.30 32.54 8.67
C LEU A 310 5.70 32.11 8.21
N ALA A 311 6.76 32.64 8.82
CA ALA A 311 8.13 32.21 8.54
C ALA A 311 8.38 30.77 9.02
N GLN A 312 7.87 30.38 10.19
CA GLN A 312 7.96 29.01 10.71
C GLN A 312 7.14 28.01 9.88
N PHE A 313 5.96 28.39 9.38
CA PHE A 313 5.16 27.52 8.52
C PHE A 313 5.74 27.38 7.11
N ILE A 314 6.24 28.48 6.53
CA ILE A 314 7.01 28.44 5.27
C ILE A 314 8.28 27.59 5.46
N PHE A 315 8.95 27.70 6.61
CA PHE A 315 10.09 26.87 6.96
C PHE A 315 9.68 25.38 7.07
N MET A 316 8.61 25.03 7.79
CA MET A 316 8.12 23.64 7.85
C MET A 316 7.74 23.08 6.48
N MET A 317 7.15 23.88 5.59
CA MET A 317 6.78 23.45 4.24
C MET A 317 8.00 23.28 3.33
N ILE A 318 9.02 24.13 3.47
CA ILE A 318 10.32 23.97 2.80
C ILE A 318 11.06 22.73 3.34
N GLN A 319 10.99 22.47 4.66
CA GLN A 319 11.59 21.27 5.28
C GLN A 319 10.88 19.98 4.82
N ALA A 320 9.55 20.01 4.66
CA ALA A 320 8.77 18.91 4.10
C ALA A 320 9.13 18.63 2.62
N GLU A 321 9.49 19.67 1.85
CA GLU A 321 9.96 19.55 0.46
C GLU A 321 11.44 19.12 0.36
N ALA A 322 12.25 19.33 1.41
CA ALA A 322 13.67 19.01 1.47
C ALA A 322 14.01 17.63 2.10
N GLY A 323 13.03 16.93 2.69
CA GLY A 323 13.24 15.60 3.30
C GLY A 323 14.18 15.60 4.52
N ILE A 324 14.34 16.74 5.19
CA ILE A 324 15.23 16.88 6.35
C ILE A 324 14.50 16.39 7.60
N ASN A 325 14.85 15.18 8.08
CA ASN A 325 14.43 14.68 9.39
C ASN A 325 15.10 15.49 10.51
N GLU A 326 14.31 15.97 11.48
CA GLU A 326 14.77 16.63 12.70
C GLU A 326 15.66 15.70 13.55
N LYS A 327 16.98 15.71 13.29
CA LYS A 327 17.97 15.22 14.26
C LYS A 327 19.16 16.18 14.46
N GLY A 328 19.12 17.37 13.85
CA GLY A 328 20.25 18.31 13.87
C GLY A 328 19.98 19.69 14.49
N SER A 329 18.75 20.02 14.88
CA SER A 329 18.38 21.40 15.27
C SER A 329 18.25 21.65 16.78
N GLU A 330 18.40 20.62 17.64
CA GLU A 330 18.34 20.83 19.10
C GLU A 330 19.53 21.61 19.67
N GLU A 331 20.68 21.69 18.97
CA GLU A 331 21.88 22.36 19.51
C GLU A 331 21.97 23.88 19.26
N GLU A 332 21.15 24.47 18.38
CA GLU A 332 21.24 25.92 18.07
C GLU A 332 20.17 26.79 18.75
N ILE A 333 19.11 26.22 19.30
CA ILE A 333 18.06 27.00 19.98
C ILE A 333 18.45 27.37 21.43
N THR A 334 19.37 26.64 22.06
CA THR A 334 19.77 26.90 23.46
C THR A 334 20.82 28.00 23.65
N LYS A 335 21.27 28.69 22.59
CA LYS A 335 22.28 29.77 22.71
C LYS A 335 21.75 31.21 22.59
N GLN A 336 20.44 31.40 22.47
CA GLN A 336 19.82 32.74 22.47
C GLN A 336 18.90 33.01 23.67
N GLN A 337 18.94 32.18 24.71
CA GLN A 337 18.31 32.48 25.99
C GLN A 337 19.32 32.31 27.13
N PHE A 338 20.28 33.22 27.23
CA PHE A 338 20.88 33.71 28.49
C PHE A 338 21.55 35.06 28.26
#